data_AF-A0A5B8FZ38-F1
#
_entry.id   AF-A0A5B8FZ38-F1
#
_cell.length_a   1.000
_cell.length_b   1.000
_cell.length_c   1.000
_cell.angle_alpha   90.00
_cell.angle_beta   90.00
_cell.angle_gamma   90.00
#
_symmetry.space_group_name_H-M   'P 1'
#
loop_
_entity.id
_entity.type
_entity.pdbx_description
1 polymer ?
#
loop_
_entity_poly.entity_id
_entity_poly.type
_entity_poly.pdbx_seq_one_letter_code
_entity_poly.pdbx_strand_id
1 'polypeptide(L)'
;MGGLEAGPVDLSEHDYALWEKRVDALMVLSTSRGLFTVDGLRRAIEDMGPDAYETMSYYERWIYSVNRNLIEAGAYTADELAARLQAVAARGADYATCSLAEPGDA
;
A
#
# COMPACT_ATOMS: atom_id res chain seq x y z
N MET A 1 -19.22 -0.36 7.69
CA MET A 1 -19.30 0.11 9.09
C MET A 1 -20.31 -0.75 9.84
N GLY A 2 -20.03 -1.12 11.09
CA GLY A 2 -20.90 -2.04 11.86
C GLY A 2 -22.25 -1.40 12.22
N GLY A 3 -23.35 -2.08 11.94
CA GLY A 3 -24.70 -1.65 12.31
C GLY A 3 -25.33 -0.56 11.45
N LEU A 4 -24.65 -0.10 10.40
CA LEU A 4 -25.23 0.85 9.43
C LEU A 4 -25.97 0.11 8.32
N GLU A 5 -26.99 0.75 7.75
CA GLU A 5 -27.60 0.28 6.52
C GLU A 5 -26.55 0.27 5.40
N ALA A 6 -26.50 -0.85 4.66
CA ALA A 6 -25.71 -0.99 3.46
C ALA A 6 -26.63 -1.45 2.33
N GLY A 7 -26.34 -1.01 1.11
CA GLY A 7 -26.99 -1.54 -0.08
C GLY A 7 -26.64 -3.02 -0.32
N PRO A 8 -27.15 -3.61 -1.41
CA PRO A 8 -26.75 -4.96 -1.82
C PRO A 8 -25.23 -5.10 -1.95
N VAL A 9 -24.72 -6.27 -1.56
CA VAL A 9 -23.29 -6.58 -1.68
C VAL A 9 -22.96 -6.96 -3.12
N ASP A 10 -21.90 -6.37 -3.68
CA ASP A 10 -21.32 -6.82 -4.93
C ASP A 10 -20.50 -8.11 -4.68
N LEU A 11 -20.84 -9.17 -5.42
CA LEU A 11 -20.21 -10.50 -5.32
C LEU A 11 -19.37 -10.84 -6.56
N SER A 12 -19.16 -9.88 -7.46
CA SER A 12 -18.32 -10.07 -8.62
C SER A 12 -16.87 -10.34 -8.21
N GLU A 13 -16.17 -11.11 -9.05
CA GLU A 13 -14.76 -11.36 -8.85
C GLU A 13 -13.94 -10.13 -9.23
N HIS A 14 -12.97 -9.77 -8.39
CA HIS A 14 -12.06 -8.65 -8.65
C HIS A 14 -10.79 -9.16 -9.34
N ASP A 15 -10.53 -8.68 -10.56
CA ASP A 15 -9.27 -8.96 -11.25
C ASP A 15 -8.15 -8.08 -10.69
N TYR A 16 -7.28 -8.68 -9.89
CA TYR A 16 -6.20 -7.97 -9.22
C TYR A 16 -5.12 -7.50 -10.20
N ALA A 17 -4.88 -6.19 -10.21
CA ALA A 17 -3.75 -5.59 -10.89
C ALA A 17 -2.42 -6.07 -10.28
N LEU A 18 -1.33 -6.03 -11.06
CA LEU A 18 -0.01 -6.47 -10.59
C LEU A 18 0.47 -5.70 -9.36
N TRP A 19 0.15 -4.40 -9.26
CA TRP A 19 0.57 -3.58 -8.13
C TRP A 19 -0.14 -4.01 -6.84
N GLU A 20 -1.41 -4.41 -6.90
CA GLU A 20 -2.17 -4.92 -5.75
C GLU A 20 -1.53 -6.20 -5.20
N LYS A 21 -1.16 -7.12 -6.09
CA LYS A 21 -0.42 -8.34 -5.73
C LYS A 21 0.93 -8.04 -5.08
N ARG A 22 1.62 -6.99 -5.53
CA ARG A 22 2.88 -6.53 -4.92
C ARG A 22 2.67 -5.89 -3.55
N VAL A 23 1.58 -5.16 -3.33
CA VAL A 23 1.23 -4.63 -2.00
C VAL A 23 0.99 -5.76 -1.00
N ASP A 24 0.25 -6.80 -1.40
CA ASP A 24 0.07 -8.00 -0.57
C ASP A 24 1.42 -8.66 -0.22
N ALA A 25 2.26 -8.88 -1.23
CA ALA A 25 3.60 -9.45 -1.02
C ALA A 25 4.46 -8.59 -0.08
N LEU A 26 4.40 -7.25 -0.19
CA LEU A 26 5.11 -6.34 0.71
C LEU A 26 4.61 -6.45 2.15
N MET A 27 3.30 -6.57 2.36
CA MET A 27 2.71 -6.80 3.68
C MET A 27 3.25 -8.11 4.29
N VAL A 28 3.20 -9.21 3.53
CA VAL A 28 3.70 -10.53 3.99
C VAL A 28 5.19 -10.48 4.31
N LEU A 29 6.01 -9.91 3.43
CA LEU A 29 7.46 -9.83 3.64
C LEU A 29 7.80 -8.96 4.86
N SER A 30 7.18 -7.80 5.01
CA SER A 30 7.49 -6.86 6.09
C SER A 30 7.08 -7.42 7.46
N THR A 31 5.92 -8.06 7.54
CA THR A 31 5.46 -8.71 8.77
C THR A 31 6.30 -9.94 9.11
N SER A 32 6.71 -10.75 8.13
CA SER A 32 7.61 -11.89 8.35
C SER A 32 8.98 -11.48 8.89
N ARG A 33 9.43 -10.26 8.59
CA ARG A 33 10.68 -9.67 9.09
C ARG A 33 10.52 -8.97 10.44
N GLY A 34 9.31 -8.94 11.00
CA GLY A 34 9.02 -8.29 12.28
C GLY A 34 9.07 -6.76 12.22
N LEU A 35 8.97 -6.14 11.03
CA LEU A 35 8.98 -4.68 10.89
C LEU A 35 7.69 -4.06 11.45
N PHE A 36 6.58 -4.77 11.33
CA PHE A 36 5.31 -4.42 11.98
C PHE A 36 4.42 -5.67 12.13
N THR A 37 3.31 -5.52 12.85
CA THR A 37 2.32 -6.59 13.07
C THR A 37 1.04 -6.34 12.27
N VAL A 38 0.19 -7.36 12.14
CA VAL A 38 -1.14 -7.18 11.53
C VAL A 38 -1.98 -6.15 12.30
N ASP A 39 -1.81 -6.06 13.62
CA ASP A 39 -2.47 -5.04 14.43
C ASP A 39 -1.94 -3.63 14.13
N GLY A 40 -0.64 -3.48 13.88
CA GLY A 40 -0.04 -2.23 13.40
C GLY A 40 -0.57 -1.82 12.03
N LEU A 41 -0.79 -2.78 11.13
CA LEU A 41 -1.44 -2.54 9.84
C LEU A 41 -2.87 -2.01 10.03
N ARG A 42 -3.68 -2.67 10.89
CA ARG A 42 -5.07 -2.26 11.16
C ARG A 42 -5.15 -0.89 11.79
N ARG A 43 -4.35 -0.63 12.83
CA ARG A 43 -4.25 0.68 13.49
C ARG A 43 -4.04 1.80 12.48
N ALA A 44 -3.05 1.65 11.60
CA ALA A 44 -2.74 2.71 10.63
C ALA A 44 -3.81 2.89 9.54
N ILE A 45 -4.62 1.87 9.24
CA ILE A 45 -5.80 2.01 8.35
C ILE A 45 -6.94 2.73 9.10
N GLU A 46 -7.22 2.35 10.34
CA GLU A 46 -8.27 2.94 11.17
C GLU A 46 -8.00 4.42 11.47
N ASP A 47 -6.73 4.80 11.64
CA ASP A 47 -6.27 6.18 11.81
C ASP A 47 -6.58 7.10 10.60
N MET A 48 -6.86 6.56 9.41
CA MET A 48 -7.18 7.36 8.22
C MET A 48 -8.55 8.06 8.31
N GLY A 49 -9.42 7.56 9.19
CA GLY A 49 -10.79 8.04 9.31
C GLY A 49 -11.75 7.43 8.28
N PRO A 50 -13.05 7.75 8.40
CA PRO A 50 -14.12 7.11 7.62
C PRO A 50 -14.03 7.44 6.12
N ASP A 51 -13.60 8.65 5.74
CA ASP A 51 -13.55 9.10 4.34
C ASP A 51 -12.64 8.22 3.46
N ALA A 52 -11.59 7.64 4.05
CA ALA A 52 -10.70 6.70 3.35
C ALA A 52 -11.42 5.40 2.97
N TYR A 53 -12.49 5.03 3.68
CA TYR A 53 -13.29 3.85 3.34
C TYR A 53 -14.12 4.04 2.06
N GLU A 54 -14.46 5.30 1.77
CA GLU A 54 -15.30 5.69 0.62
C GLU A 54 -14.48 6.12 -0.59
N THR A 55 -13.30 6.71 -0.38
CA THR A 55 -12.50 7.34 -1.44
C THR A 55 -11.28 6.54 -1.89
N MET A 56 -10.86 5.55 -1.11
CA MET A 56 -9.69 4.72 -1.42
C MET A 56 -10.12 3.27 -1.67
N SER A 57 -9.49 2.63 -2.64
CA SER A 57 -9.56 1.18 -2.83
C SER A 57 -8.94 0.43 -1.65
N TYR A 58 -9.24 -0.87 -1.58
CA TYR A 58 -8.73 -1.75 -0.52
C TYR A 58 -7.20 -1.73 -0.44
N TYR A 59 -6.51 -1.87 -1.58
CA TYR A 59 -5.05 -1.93 -1.61
C TYR A 59 -4.37 -0.56 -1.49
N GLU A 60 -5.06 0.55 -1.81
CA GLU A 60 -4.54 1.90 -1.51
C GLU A 60 -4.45 2.14 -0.01
N ARG A 61 -5.45 1.70 0.76
CA ARG A 61 -5.38 1.75 2.23
C ARG A 61 -4.26 0.87 2.77
N TRP A 62 -4.07 -0.31 2.19
CA TRP A 62 -2.99 -1.20 2.60
C TRP A 62 -1.61 -0.60 2.34
N ILE A 63 -1.32 -0.08 1.14
CA ILE A 63 0.02 0.44 0.85
C ILE A 63 0.34 1.69 1.67
N TYR A 64 -0.65 2.54 1.96
CA TYR A 64 -0.46 3.65 2.90
C TYR A 64 -0.08 3.14 4.30
N SER A 65 -0.81 2.15 4.80
CA SER A 65 -0.56 1.59 6.13
C SER A 65 0.78 0.86 6.23
N VAL A 66 1.14 0.08 5.21
CA VAL A 66 2.48 -0.54 5.09
C VAL A 66 3.56 0.53 5.10
N ASN A 67 3.42 1.58 4.28
CA ASN A 67 4.40 2.67 4.22
C ASN A 67 4.58 3.37 5.57
N ARG A 68 3.47 3.70 6.25
CA ARG A 68 3.52 4.33 7.57
C ARG A 68 4.24 3.47 8.59
N ASN A 69 3.93 2.18 8.65
CA ASN A 69 4.59 1.25 9.56
C ASN A 69 6.09 1.08 9.24
N LEU A 70 6.48 1.04 7.96
CA LEU A 70 7.89 0.92 7.57
C LEU A 70 8.71 2.17 7.95
N ILE A 71 8.12 3.37 7.84
CA ILE A 71 8.74 4.60 8.33
C ILE A 71 8.85 4.60 9.86
N GLU A 72 7.78 4.23 10.57
CA GLU A 72 7.77 4.15 12.04
C GLU A 72 8.80 3.11 12.56
N ALA A 73 9.02 2.03 11.83
CA ALA A 73 10.03 1.01 12.12
C ALA A 73 11.47 1.43 11.75
N GLY A 74 11.65 2.59 11.09
CA GLY A 74 12.95 3.08 10.64
C GLY A 74 13.55 2.31 9.46
N ALA A 75 12.73 1.61 8.67
CA ALA A 75 13.19 0.89 7.47
C ALA A 75 13.68 1.85 6.38
N TYR A 76 13.07 3.04 6.32
CA TYR A 76 13.48 4.19 5.51
C TYR A 76 12.81 5.46 6.05
N THR A 77 13.30 6.61 5.63
CA THR A 77 12.80 7.93 6.00
C THR A 77 11.81 8.48 4.96
N ALA A 78 11.06 9.53 5.35
CA ALA A 78 10.18 10.24 4.42
C ALA A 78 10.96 10.88 3.27
N ASP A 79 12.17 11.36 3.51
CA ASP A 79 13.02 11.99 2.49
C ASP A 79 13.53 10.96 1.47
N GLU A 80 13.94 9.77 1.93
CA GLU A 80 14.32 8.66 1.05
C GLU A 80 13.15 8.18 0.19
N LEU A 81 11.95 8.11 0.78
CA LEU A 81 10.73 7.79 0.04
C LEU A 81 10.43 8.84 -1.03
N ALA A 82 10.50 10.13 -0.68
CA ALA A 82 10.24 11.23 -1.61
C ALA A 82 11.24 11.20 -2.79
N ALA A 83 12.53 11.02 -2.50
CA ALA A 83 13.57 10.88 -3.53
C ALA A 83 13.30 9.67 -4.44
N ARG A 84 12.91 8.52 -3.86
CA ARG A 84 12.62 7.32 -4.66
C ARG A 84 11.37 7.49 -5.51
N LEU A 85 10.33 8.15 -5.01
CA LEU A 85 9.12 8.46 -5.78
C LEU A 85 9.43 9.35 -6.99
N GLN A 86 10.28 10.36 -6.83
CA GLN A 86 10.73 11.21 -7.94
C GLN A 86 11.51 10.40 -8.99
N ALA A 87 12.43 9.55 -8.55
CA ALA A 87 13.20 8.70 -9.46
C ALA A 87 12.29 7.72 -10.23
N VAL A 88 11.31 7.10 -9.56
CA VAL A 88 10.36 6.19 -10.20
C VAL A 88 9.46 6.94 -11.18
N ALA A 89 8.94 8.12 -10.82
CA ALA A 89 8.10 8.93 -11.69
C ALA A 89 8.84 9.43 -12.94
N ALA A 90 10.16 9.63 -12.86
CA ALA A 90 10.96 10.03 -14.01
C ALA A 90 11.09 8.93 -15.09
N ARG A 91 10.77 7.67 -14.77
CA ARG A 91 10.88 6.53 -15.71
C ARG A 91 9.72 6.47 -16.69
N GLY A 92 8.56 7.04 -16.37
CA GLY A 92 7.39 6.95 -17.25
C GLY A 92 6.12 7.54 -16.65
N ALA A 93 5.04 7.44 -17.42
CA ALA A 93 3.75 8.05 -17.07
C ALA A 93 2.77 7.06 -16.41
N ASP A 94 3.06 5.76 -16.46
CA ASP A 94 2.17 4.72 -15.96
C ASP A 94 2.94 3.67 -15.14
N TYR A 95 2.20 2.79 -14.47
CA TYR A 95 2.80 1.75 -13.64
C TYR A 95 3.74 0.82 -14.43
N ALA A 96 3.38 0.49 -15.68
CA ALA A 96 4.15 -0.45 -16.50
C ALA A 96 5.55 0.10 -16.78
N THR A 97 5.62 1.36 -17.19
CA THR A 97 6.88 2.08 -17.49
C THR A 97 7.66 2.41 -16.22
N CYS A 98 6.99 2.87 -15.17
CA CYS A 98 7.62 3.19 -13.88
C CYS A 98 8.20 1.99 -13.14
N SER A 99 7.60 0.80 -13.30
CA SER A 99 7.96 -0.41 -12.55
C SER A 99 9.17 -1.18 -13.11
N LEU A 100 9.74 -0.74 -14.23
CA LEU A 100 10.96 -1.31 -14.79
C LEU A 100 12.15 -0.99 -13.86
N ALA A 101 13.02 -1.98 -13.67
CA ALA A 101 14.24 -1.84 -12.88
C ALA A 101 15.21 -0.85 -13.53
N GLU A 102 16.01 -0.13 -12.73
CA GLU A 102 17.16 0.59 -13.28
C GLU A 102 18.17 -0.44 -13.83
N PRO A 103 18.96 -0.08 -14.87
CA PRO A 103 20.15 -0.85 -15.20
C PRO A 103 21.08 -0.88 -13.98
N GLY A 104 21.13 -2.01 -13.27
CA GLY A 104 22.00 -2.21 -12.10
C GLY A 104 21.34 -2.79 -10.84
N ASP A 105 20.00 -2.95 -10.81
CA ASP A 105 19.26 -3.52 -9.67
C ASP A 105 19.23 -5.08 -9.65
N ALA A 106 20.15 -5.76 -10.36
CA ALA A 106 20.26 -7.24 -10.45
C ALA A 106 21.51 -7.79 -9.76
#